data_AF-A0A956W839-F1
#
_entry.id   AF-A0A956W839-F1
#
_cell.length_a   1.000
_cell.length_b   1.000
_cell.length_c   1.000
_cell.angle_alpha   90.00
_cell.angle_beta   90.00
_cell.angle_gamma   90.00
#
_symmetry.space_group_name_H-M   'P 1'
#
loop_
_entity.id
_entity.type
_entity.pdbx_description
1 polymer ?
#
loop_
_entity_poly.entity_id
_entity_poly.type
_entity_poly.pdbx_seq_one_letter_code
_entity_poly.pdbx_strand_id
1 'polypeptide(L)'
;MTVSLTNTSRRCLVFVLAHETYCKTLGECRCEIEHGRRARRMARSLTLASEVTSPALDDAVLTIPEVVRAVKRGDLSVKRHVPEPPKPAVV
;
A
#
# COMPACT_ATOMS: atom_id res chain seq x y z
N MET A 1 4.14 0.15 10.15
CA MET A 1 2.73 -0.10 10.55
C MET A 1 1.95 -0.56 9.32
N THR A 2 0.75 -1.12 9.48
CA THR A 2 -0.10 -1.47 8.33
C THR A 2 -1.34 -0.59 8.23
N VAL A 3 -1.88 -0.49 7.02
CA VAL A 3 -3.08 0.27 6.70
C VAL A 3 -4.02 -0.57 5.85
N SER A 4 -5.31 -0.30 5.97
CA SER A 4 -6.30 -0.72 4.99
C SER A 4 -6.63 0.46 4.08
N LEU A 5 -6.70 0.21 2.78
CA LEU A 5 -7.16 1.17 1.79
C LEU A 5 -8.49 0.68 1.23
N THR A 6 -9.52 1.52 1.29
CA THR A 6 -10.83 1.25 0.70
C THR A 6 -11.04 2.18 -0.48
N ASN A 7 -11.28 1.62 -1.66
CA ASN A 7 -11.65 2.41 -2.83
C ASN A 7 -13.10 2.89 -2.69
N THR A 8 -13.27 4.17 -2.44
CA THR A 8 -14.58 4.83 -2.31
C THR A 8 -15.03 5.47 -3.62
N SER A 9 -14.19 5.45 -4.65
CA SER A 9 -14.55 5.88 -5.99
C SER A 9 -15.42 4.82 -6.69
N ARG A 10 -16.17 5.23 -7.72
CA ARG A 10 -16.95 4.33 -8.59
C ARG A 10 -16.14 3.74 -9.75
N ARG A 11 -14.81 3.72 -9.63
CA ARG A 11 -13.89 3.29 -10.71
C ARG A 11 -12.84 2.34 -10.15
N CYS A 12 -12.26 1.53 -11.02
CA CYS A 12 -11.06 0.77 -10.67
C CYS A 12 -9.87 1.72 -10.54
N LEU A 13 -9.12 1.62 -9.44
CA LEU A 13 -7.91 2.38 -9.20
C LEU A 13 -6.70 1.46 -9.28
N VAL A 14 -5.66 1.90 -9.98
CA VAL A 14 -4.39 1.17 -10.11
C VAL A 14 -3.26 2.11 -9.72
N PHE A 15 -2.45 1.68 -8.77
CA PHE A 15 -1.29 2.43 -8.29
C PHE A 15 -0.02 1.63 -8.53
N VAL A 16 1.01 2.29 -9.09
CA VAL A 16 2.34 1.70 -9.20
C VAL A 16 3.10 1.96 -7.90
N LEU A 17 3.56 0.89 -7.25
CA LEU A 17 4.38 0.93 -6.05
C LEU A 17 5.85 1.10 -6.45
N ALA A 18 6.19 2.30 -6.94
CA ALA A 18 7.49 2.58 -7.54
C ALA A 18 8.65 2.36 -6.54
N HIS A 19 9.76 1.81 -7.02
CA HIS A 19 10.92 1.46 -6.18
C HIS A 19 11.48 2.67 -5.41
N GLU A 20 11.70 3.78 -6.12
CA GLU A 20 12.27 5.04 -5.61
C GLU A 20 11.48 5.65 -4.44
N THR A 21 10.18 5.34 -4.34
CA THR A 21 9.29 5.87 -3.30
C THR A 21 8.87 4.79 -2.32
N TYR A 22 8.18 3.75 -2.76
CA TYR A 22 7.61 2.73 -1.89
C TYR A 22 8.69 1.88 -1.22
N CYS A 23 9.59 1.26 -1.99
CA CYS A 23 10.63 0.40 -1.42
C CYS A 23 11.62 1.21 -0.57
N LYS A 24 11.96 2.42 -1.01
CA LYS A 24 12.86 3.32 -0.26
C LYS A 24 12.27 3.73 1.08
N THR A 25 10.98 4.09 1.12
CA THR A 25 10.28 4.39 2.38
C THR A 25 10.16 3.17 3.28
N LEU A 26 9.85 2.01 2.71
CA LEU A 26 9.72 0.76 3.46
C LEU A 26 11.05 0.29 4.06
N GLY A 27 12.18 0.66 3.44
CA GLY A 27 13.52 0.17 3.81
C GLY A 27 13.81 -1.24 3.29
N GLU A 28 12.87 -1.85 2.56
CA GLU A 28 12.97 -3.19 2.00
C GLU A 28 12.48 -3.20 0.55
N CYS A 29 13.21 -3.90 -0.33
CA CYS A 29 12.80 -4.03 -1.73
C CYS A 29 11.67 -5.05 -1.90
N ARG A 30 10.48 -4.58 -2.27
CA ARG A 30 9.29 -5.39 -2.57
C ARG A 30 8.95 -5.46 -4.07
N CYS A 31 9.89 -5.08 -4.93
CA CYS A 31 9.73 -5.23 -6.37
C CYS A 31 9.69 -6.72 -6.76
N GLU A 32 8.89 -7.04 -7.77
CA GLU A 32 8.86 -8.36 -8.38
C GLU A 32 10.12 -8.56 -9.22
N ILE A 33 10.61 -9.79 -9.27
CA ILE A 33 11.75 -10.17 -10.09
C ILE A 33 11.23 -11.11 -11.17
N GLU A 34 11.28 -10.66 -12.41
CA GLU A 34 11.05 -11.51 -13.56
C GLU A 34 12.32 -12.34 -13.80
N HIS A 35 12.21 -13.66 -13.62
CA HIS A 35 13.31 -14.59 -13.79
C HIS A 35 13.50 -14.96 -15.28
N GLY A 36 14.75 -14.99 -15.74
CA GLY A 36 15.09 -15.33 -17.13
C GLY A 36 16.55 -15.02 -17.45
N ARG A 37 16.95 -15.11 -18.73
CA ARG A 37 18.35 -14.83 -19.17
C ARG A 37 18.82 -13.41 -18.80
N ARG A 38 17.89 -12.46 -18.64
CA ARG A 38 18.13 -11.13 -18.09
C ARG A 38 17.09 -10.87 -17.02
N ALA A 39 17.45 -11.18 -15.76
CA ALA A 39 16.56 -10.91 -14.65
C ALA A 39 16.24 -9.41 -14.59
N ARG A 40 14.95 -9.07 -14.56
CA ARG A 40 14.49 -7.68 -14.50
C ARG A 40 13.67 -7.46 -13.25
N ARG A 41 13.96 -6.37 -12.56
CA ARG A 41 13.16 -5.90 -11.43
C ARG A 41 12.01 -5.05 -11.93
N MET A 42 10.80 -5.36 -11.49
CA MET A 42 9.57 -4.66 -11.86
C MET A 42 8.90 -4.10 -10.60
N ALA A 43 8.43 -2.86 -10.67
CA ALA A 43 7.63 -2.29 -9.60
C ALA A 43 6.31 -3.07 -9.48
N ARG A 44 5.92 -3.38 -8.26
CA ARG A 44 4.61 -4.00 -7.99
C ARG A 44 3.49 -2.97 -8.24
N SER A 45 2.29 -3.46 -8.53
CA SER A 45 1.09 -2.63 -8.59
C SER A 45 0.09 -3.01 -7.50
N LEU A 46 -0.71 -2.03 -7.10
CA LEU A 46 -1.89 -2.21 -6.26
C LEU A 46 -3.12 -1.86 -7.09
N THR A 47 -3.97 -2.85 -7.33
CA THR A 47 -5.24 -2.68 -8.03
C THR A 47 -6.38 -2.81 -7.04
N LEU A 48 -7.26 -1.80 -7.00
CA LEU A 48 -8.44 -1.77 -6.15
C LEU A 48 -9.68 -1.59 -7.02
N ALA A 49 -10.52 -2.61 -7.10
CA ALA A 49 -11.84 -2.47 -7.70
C ALA A 49 -12.72 -1.51 -6.88
N SER A 50 -13.80 -1.00 -7.47
CA SER A 50 -14.76 -0.12 -6.81
C SER A 50 -15.27 -0.76 -5.52
N GLU A 51 -15.34 0.00 -4.43
CA GLU A 51 -15.86 -0.43 -3.12
C GLU A 51 -15.05 -1.55 -2.42
N VAL A 52 -13.94 -1.99 -3.03
CA VAL A 52 -13.09 -3.01 -2.44
C VAL A 52 -12.13 -2.40 -1.42
N THR A 53 -11.95 -3.13 -0.31
CA THR A 53 -10.94 -2.84 0.71
C THR A 53 -9.78 -3.81 0.58
N SER A 54 -8.57 -3.28 0.45
CA SER A 54 -7.33 -4.06 0.59
C SER A 54 -6.80 -3.92 2.01
N PRO A 55 -6.75 -5.01 2.79
CA PRO A 55 -6.26 -4.99 4.16
C PRO A 55 -4.73 -5.13 4.23
N ALA A 56 -4.17 -4.71 5.37
CA ALA A 56 -2.80 -5.02 5.78
C ALA A 56 -1.70 -4.61 4.78
N LEU A 57 -1.88 -3.48 4.09
CA LEU A 57 -0.84 -2.87 3.26
C LEU A 57 0.18 -2.16 4.14
N ASP A 58 1.46 -2.15 3.74
CA ASP A 58 2.47 -1.36 4.46
C ASP A 58 2.11 0.13 4.39
N ASP A 59 2.30 0.85 5.50
CA ASP A 59 2.08 2.30 5.56
C ASP A 59 2.85 3.10 4.50
N ALA A 60 3.98 2.57 4.00
CA ALA A 60 4.75 3.11 2.89
C ALA A 60 3.92 3.39 1.63
N VAL A 61 2.79 2.70 1.40
CA VAL A 61 1.87 3.00 0.29
C VAL A 61 1.35 4.43 0.33
N LEU A 62 1.25 5.03 1.53
CA LEU A 62 0.80 6.40 1.73
C LEU A 62 1.85 7.46 1.34
N THR A 63 3.06 7.06 0.95
CA THR A 63 4.08 7.98 0.40
C THR A 63 4.02 8.09 -1.12
N ILE A 64 3.22 7.24 -1.78
CA ILE A 64 3.07 7.26 -3.23
C ILE A 64 2.23 8.48 -3.63
N PRO A 65 2.72 9.37 -4.51
CA PRO A 65 2.02 10.61 -4.85
C PRO A 65 0.59 10.41 -5.34
N GLU A 66 0.35 9.39 -6.18
CA GLU A 66 -1.00 9.09 -6.68
C GLU A 66 -1.94 8.60 -5.59
N VAL A 67 -1.44 7.81 -4.63
CA VAL A 67 -2.23 7.36 -3.47
C VAL A 67 -2.58 8.57 -2.61
N VAL A 68 -1.62 9.45 -2.31
CA VAL A 68 -1.87 10.69 -1.56
C VAL A 68 -2.92 11.56 -2.23
N ARG A 69 -2.85 11.71 -3.56
CA ARG A 69 -3.84 12.48 -4.32
C ARG A 69 -5.22 11.83 -4.26
N ALA A 70 -5.31 10.52 -4.42
CA ALA A 70 -6.58 9.79 -4.32
C ALA A 70 -7.23 9.94 -2.94
N VAL A 71 -6.43 9.87 -1.87
CA VAL A 71 -6.91 10.12 -0.49
C VAL A 71 -7.42 11.56 -0.35
N LYS A 72 -6.65 12.55 -0.80
CA LYS A 72 -7.04 13.97 -0.72
C LYS A 72 -8.33 14.28 -1.49
N ARG A 73 -8.59 13.58 -2.59
CA ARG A 73 -9.83 13.73 -3.38
C ARG A 73 -11.02 12.97 -2.80
N GLY A 74 -10.82 12.09 -1.82
CA GLY A 74 -11.86 11.22 -1.29
C GLY A 74 -12.16 9.98 -2.15
N ASP A 75 -11.30 9.67 -3.13
CA ASP A 75 -11.38 8.44 -3.93
C ASP A 75 -10.91 7.21 -3.14
N LEU A 76 -10.14 7.44 -2.08
CA LEU A 76 -9.54 6.39 -1.25
C LEU A 76 -9.69 6.73 0.24
N SER A 77 -10.32 5.83 1.00
CA SER A 77 -10.39 5.90 2.46
C SER A 77 -9.25 5.08 3.08
N VAL A 78 -8.68 5.58 4.18
CA VAL A 78 -7.52 4.98 4.86
C VAL A 78 -7.89 4.64 6.29
N LYS A 79 -7.66 3.39 6.70
CA LYS A 79 -7.71 2.96 8.10
C LYS A 79 -6.32 2.48 8.54
N ARG A 80 -5.72 3.16 9.51
CA ARG A 80 -4.41 2.76 10.07
C ARG A 80 -4.61 1.72 11.16
N HIS A 81 -3.82 0.66 11.14
CA HIS A 81 -3.75 -0.33 12.20
C HIS A 81 -2.53 -0.02 13.06
N VAL A 82 -2.80 0.53 14.25
CA VAL A 82 -1.79 0.70 15.30
C VAL A 82 -1.76 -0.61 16.09
N PRO A 83 -0.59 -1.27 16.25
CA PRO A 83 -0.50 -2.41 17.15
C PRO A 83 -0.96 -1.97 18.55
N GLU A 84 -1.98 -2.61 19.11
CA GLU A 84 -2.38 -2.32 20.49
C GLU A 84 -1.21 -2.65 21.42
N PRO A 85 -0.86 -1.75 22.38
CA PRO A 85 0.11 -2.09 23.39
C PRO A 85 -0.39 -3.32 24.17
N PRO A 86 0.50 -4.26 24.54
CA PRO A 86 0.09 -5.47 25.24
C PRO A 86 -0.63 -5.08 26.53
N LYS A 87 -1.85 -5.59 26.70
CA LYS A 87 -2.63 -5.37 27.93
C LYS A 87 -1.82 -5.92 29.11
N PRO A 88 -1.61 -5.16 30.20
CA PRO A 88 -0.91 -5.67 31.35
C PRO A 88 -1.63 -6.92 31.86
N ALA A 89 -0.88 -8.01 32.02
CA ALA A 89 -1.39 -9.21 32.65
C ALA A 89 -1.83 -8.84 34.07
N VAL A 90 -3.13 -8.97 34.34
CA VAL A 90 -3.65 -8.87 35.70
C VAL A 90 -3.18 -10.15 36.41
N VAL A 91 -2.25 -10.00 37.34
CA VAL A 91 -1.73 -11.07 38.22
C VAL A 91 -2.70 -11.26 39.38
#